data_AF-A0A1Q3UQ87-F1
#
_entry.id   AF-A0A1Q3UQ87-F1
#
_cell.length_a   1.000
_cell.length_b   1.000
_cell.length_c   1.000
_cell.angle_alpha   90.00
_cell.angle_beta   90.00
_cell.angle_gamma   90.00
#
_symmetry.space_group_name_H-M   'P 1'
#
loop_
_entity.id
_entity.type
_entity.pdbx_description
1 polymer ?
#
loop_
_entity_poly.entity_id
_entity_poly.type
_entity_poly.pdbx_seq_one_letter_code
_entity_poly.pdbx_strand_id
1 'polypeptide(L)'
;MSFVIRTLPLVACADSLPLMETKSGYNALMDEVCVGRGWCGGIVDGQPSHVDDFIPESGPVTADQFVEWLFMADGMDPKEDPSKWQKHVQGLREAFIRHMGHDIVDASLLKWALD
;
A
#
# COMPACT_ATOMS: atom_id res chain seq x y z
N MET A 1 -7.62 -41.46 52.41
CA MET A 1 -7.99 -40.23 51.68
C MET A 1 -6.66 -39.61 51.21
N SER A 2 -6.06 -40.05 50.09
CA SER A 2 -6.14 -39.48 48.72
C SER A 2 -6.18 -37.94 48.73
N PHE A 3 -5.24 -37.18 48.16
CA PHE A 3 -4.76 -37.19 46.76
C PHE A 3 -3.34 -36.62 46.63
N VAL A 4 -2.59 -37.11 45.64
CA VAL A 4 -1.30 -36.59 45.15
C VAL A 4 -1.52 -36.02 43.75
N ILE A 5 -1.16 -34.76 43.46
CA ILE A 5 -0.94 -34.23 42.08
C ILE A 5 0.09 -33.07 42.17
N ARG A 6 1.38 -33.34 41.91
CA ARG A 6 2.19 -33.01 40.71
C ARG A 6 2.41 -31.50 40.42
N THR A 7 3.68 -31.10 40.50
CA THR A 7 4.31 -29.89 39.94
C THR A 7 4.42 -29.95 38.40
N LEU A 8 4.31 -28.79 37.72
CA LEU A 8 4.95 -28.30 36.46
C LEU A 8 4.08 -27.16 35.82
N PRO A 9 4.54 -26.37 34.83
CA PRO A 9 5.53 -25.28 34.89
C PRO A 9 4.98 -23.93 34.32
N LEU A 10 5.89 -22.95 34.26
CA LEU A 10 5.84 -21.65 33.55
C LEU A 10 5.27 -21.69 32.11
N VAL A 11 4.80 -20.51 31.65
CA VAL A 11 4.51 -20.06 30.27
C VAL A 11 3.07 -20.28 29.76
N ALA A 12 2.36 -19.16 29.62
CA ALA A 12 1.56 -18.90 28.42
C ALA A 12 1.58 -17.39 28.16
N CYS A 13 2.39 -16.99 27.18
CA CYS A 13 2.29 -15.72 26.49
C CYS A 13 0.90 -15.65 25.85
N ALA A 14 0.10 -14.67 26.22
CA ALA A 14 -1.11 -14.32 25.50
C ALA A 14 -1.34 -12.82 25.64
N ASP A 15 -0.41 -12.03 25.09
CA ASP A 15 -0.71 -10.68 24.63
C ASP A 15 -1.77 -10.82 23.53
N SER A 16 -3.02 -10.84 23.96
CA SER A 16 -4.19 -10.73 23.10
C SER A 16 -4.28 -9.28 22.62
N LEU A 17 -3.37 -8.91 21.72
CA LEU A 17 -3.67 -7.86 20.76
C LEU A 17 -4.64 -8.48 19.75
N PRO A 18 -5.77 -7.82 19.45
CA PRO A 18 -6.73 -8.37 18.51
C PRO A 18 -6.03 -8.58 17.17
N LEU A 19 -6.40 -9.65 16.47
CA LEU A 19 -6.11 -9.88 15.06
C LEU A 19 -6.77 -8.75 14.25
N MET A 20 -6.22 -7.55 14.35
CA MET A 20 -6.37 -6.54 13.32
C MET A 20 -5.55 -7.10 12.17
N GLU A 21 -6.24 -7.84 11.31
CA GLU A 21 -5.75 -8.28 10.02
C GLU A 21 -5.03 -7.10 9.39
N THR A 22 -3.70 -7.10 9.48
CA THR A 22 -2.90 -6.00 8.96
C THR A 22 -2.98 -6.16 7.46
N LYS A 23 -3.97 -5.50 6.84
CA LYS A 23 -3.95 -5.19 5.41
C LYS A 23 -2.51 -4.78 5.10
N SER A 24 -1.90 -5.40 4.09
CA SER A 24 -0.54 -5.04 3.70
C SER A 24 -0.46 -3.52 3.52
N GLY A 25 0.70 -2.92 3.76
CA GLY A 25 0.89 -1.47 3.54
C GLY A 25 0.40 -1.06 2.14
N TYR A 26 0.56 -1.94 1.16
CA TYR A 26 0.02 -1.76 -0.18
C TYR A 26 -1.51 -1.81 -0.25
N ASN A 27 -2.18 -2.81 0.34
CA ASN A 27 -3.65 -2.86 0.37
C ASN A 27 -4.24 -1.60 1.04
N ALA A 28 -3.60 -1.10 2.10
CA ALA A 28 -4.03 0.13 2.78
C ALA A 28 -3.77 1.39 1.93
N LEU A 29 -2.62 1.45 1.26
CA LEU A 29 -2.30 2.51 0.30
C LEU A 29 -3.34 2.54 -0.82
N MET A 30 -3.64 1.39 -1.43
CA MET A 30 -4.58 1.26 -2.53
C MET A 30 -6.01 1.62 -2.13
N ASP A 31 -6.44 1.31 -0.91
CA ASP A 31 -7.72 1.80 -0.37
C ASP A 31 -7.78 3.33 -0.37
N GLU A 32 -6.73 4.01 0.11
CA GLU A 32 -6.69 5.48 0.12
C GLU A 32 -6.61 6.07 -1.30
N VAL A 33 -5.70 5.56 -2.15
CA VAL A 33 -5.45 6.18 -3.47
C VAL A 33 -6.50 5.80 -4.51
N CYS A 34 -6.95 4.54 -4.57
CA CYS A 34 -8.03 4.12 -5.48
C CYS A 34 -9.39 4.59 -4.98
N VAL A 35 -9.81 4.12 -3.81
CA VAL A 35 -11.20 4.28 -3.36
C VAL A 35 -11.41 5.69 -2.80
N GLY A 36 -10.48 6.15 -1.97
CA GLY A 36 -10.58 7.45 -1.32
C GLY A 36 -10.34 8.64 -2.26
N ARG A 37 -9.46 8.48 -3.26
CA ARG A 37 -9.00 9.61 -4.09
C ARG A 37 -9.23 9.41 -5.59
N GLY A 38 -9.47 8.19 -6.08
CA GLY A 38 -9.74 7.90 -7.49
C GLY A 38 -8.52 7.94 -8.41
N TRP A 39 -7.32 7.64 -7.91
CA TRP A 39 -6.05 7.76 -8.63
C TRP A 39 -5.36 6.41 -8.82
N CYS A 40 -6.00 5.44 -9.48
CA CYS A 40 -5.30 4.16 -9.70
C CYS A 40 -5.55 3.52 -11.06
N GLY A 41 -6.26 4.18 -11.96
CA GLY A 41 -6.55 3.63 -13.26
C GLY A 41 -7.86 4.11 -13.82
N GLY A 42 -7.88 4.21 -15.15
CA GLY A 42 -9.04 4.57 -15.93
C GLY A 42 -9.05 3.89 -17.30
N ILE A 43 -9.75 4.52 -18.23
CA ILE A 43 -9.71 4.15 -19.64
C ILE A 43 -8.76 5.10 -20.36
N VAL A 44 -7.60 4.58 -20.77
CA VAL A 44 -6.58 5.32 -21.52
C VAL A 44 -6.52 4.74 -22.93
N ASP A 45 -6.66 5.59 -23.95
CA ASP A 45 -6.70 5.19 -25.36
C ASP A 45 -7.71 4.07 -25.69
N GLY A 46 -8.83 4.05 -24.96
CA GLY A 46 -9.90 3.06 -25.13
C GLY A 46 -9.59 1.69 -24.53
N GLN A 47 -8.51 1.56 -23.74
CA GLN A 47 -8.15 0.35 -23.01
C GLN A 47 -8.17 0.60 -21.49
N PRO A 48 -8.51 -0.41 -20.66
CA PRO A 48 -8.35 -0.31 -19.23
C PRO A 48 -6.86 -0.22 -18.88
N SER A 49 -6.52 0.70 -17.98
CA SER A 49 -5.17 0.83 -17.41
C SER A 49 -5.28 0.91 -15.89
N HIS A 50 -4.35 0.26 -15.20
CA HIS A 50 -4.26 0.29 -13.75
C HIS A 50 -2.81 0.51 -13.30
N VAL A 51 -2.62 1.12 -12.12
CA VAL A 51 -1.27 1.40 -11.61
C VAL A 51 -0.40 0.14 -11.48
N ASP A 52 -1.00 -1.00 -11.14
CA ASP A 52 -0.31 -2.29 -11.02
C ASP A 52 0.41 -2.71 -12.31
N ASP A 53 -0.08 -2.27 -13.48
CA ASP A 53 0.49 -2.61 -14.79
C ASP A 53 1.89 -1.98 -14.99
N PHE A 54 2.21 -0.94 -14.22
CA PHE A 54 3.49 -0.21 -14.32
C PHE A 54 4.51 -0.64 -13.26
N ILE A 55 4.08 -1.39 -12.23
CA ILE A 55 4.92 -1.77 -11.11
C ILE A 55 5.74 -3.02 -11.47
N PRO A 56 7.09 -2.96 -11.46
CA PRO A 56 7.93 -4.11 -11.77
C PRO A 56 7.77 -5.23 -10.72
N GLU A 57 8.32 -6.41 -11.00
CA GLU A 57 8.26 -7.53 -10.06
C GLU A 57 9.09 -7.30 -8.79
N SER A 58 10.22 -6.59 -8.91
CA SER A 58 11.13 -6.28 -7.79
C SER A 58 12.01 -5.07 -8.12
N GLY A 59 12.76 -4.58 -7.14
CA GLY A 59 13.66 -3.44 -7.28
C GLY A 59 13.12 -2.16 -6.63
N PRO A 60 13.96 -1.13 -6.48
CA PRO A 60 13.59 0.09 -5.77
C PRO A 60 12.54 0.89 -6.55
N VAL A 61 11.45 1.26 -5.87
CA VAL A 61 10.41 2.18 -6.34
C VAL A 61 10.33 3.33 -5.36
N THR A 62 10.47 4.55 -5.89
CA THR A 62 10.32 5.77 -5.09
C THR A 62 8.85 6.19 -5.02
N ALA A 63 8.48 6.94 -3.99
CA ALA A 63 7.16 7.54 -3.87
C ALA A 63 6.81 8.42 -5.08
N ASP A 64 7.80 9.17 -5.61
CA ASP A 64 7.59 10.04 -6.77
C ASP A 64 7.31 9.22 -8.04
N GLN A 65 8.05 8.12 -8.26
CA GLN A 65 7.84 7.22 -9.38
C GLN A 65 6.47 6.52 -9.30
N PHE A 66 6.07 6.08 -8.11
CA PHE A 66 4.74 5.52 -7.90
C PHE A 66 3.65 6.52 -8.24
N VAL A 67 3.80 7.78 -7.81
CA VAL A 67 2.85 8.86 -8.15
C VAL A 67 2.80 9.09 -9.66
N GLU A 68 3.93 9.12 -10.35
CA GLU A 68 3.94 9.23 -11.82
C GLU A 68 3.10 8.11 -12.47
N TRP A 69 3.20 6.87 -11.98
CA TRP A 69 2.38 5.76 -12.48
C TRP A 69 0.89 5.92 -12.20
N LEU A 70 0.48 6.48 -11.05
CA LEU A 70 -0.93 6.77 -10.78
C LEU A 70 -1.51 7.73 -11.83
N PHE A 71 -0.76 8.77 -12.19
CA PHE A 71 -1.17 9.72 -13.23
C PHE A 71 -1.18 9.08 -14.62
N MET A 72 -0.17 8.29 -14.95
CA MET A 72 -0.11 7.56 -16.22
C MET A 72 -1.28 6.58 -16.38
N ALA A 73 -1.66 5.88 -15.31
CA ALA A 73 -2.80 4.96 -15.30
C ALA A 73 -4.15 5.66 -15.57
N ASP A 74 -4.24 6.94 -15.23
CA ASP A 74 -5.41 7.79 -15.51
C ASP A 74 -5.28 8.57 -16.84
N GLY A 75 -4.20 8.35 -17.60
CA GLY A 75 -3.94 9.02 -18.88
C GLY A 75 -3.61 10.51 -18.74
N MET A 76 -3.03 10.89 -17.60
CA MET A 76 -2.67 12.27 -17.27
C MET A 76 -1.15 12.42 -17.13
N ASP A 77 -0.64 13.61 -17.42
CA ASP A 77 0.74 14.01 -17.08
C ASP A 77 0.71 15.19 -16.10
N PRO A 78 1.20 15.03 -14.85
CA PRO A 78 1.22 16.11 -13.86
C PRO A 78 2.11 17.29 -14.29
N LYS A 79 3.00 17.12 -15.27
CA LYS A 79 3.91 18.16 -15.77
C LYS A 79 3.23 19.12 -16.75
N GLU A 80 2.09 18.77 -17.33
CA GLU A 80 1.34 19.65 -18.24
C GLU A 80 0.74 20.86 -17.53
N ASP A 81 0.24 20.66 -16.30
CA ASP A 81 -0.26 21.74 -15.45
C ASP A 81 0.16 21.53 -13.99
N PRO A 82 1.41 21.90 -13.64
CA PRO A 82 1.93 21.72 -12.29
C PRO A 82 1.09 22.46 -11.25
N SER A 83 0.51 23.61 -11.60
CA SER A 83 -0.28 24.44 -10.67
C SER A 83 -1.56 23.74 -10.22
N LYS A 84 -2.18 22.98 -11.12
CA LYS A 84 -3.35 22.16 -10.86
C LYS A 84 -2.99 20.90 -10.06
N TRP A 85 -1.90 20.23 -10.42
CA TRP A 85 -1.62 18.88 -9.95
C TRP A 85 -0.71 18.79 -8.73
N GLN A 86 0.05 19.84 -8.40
CA GLN A 86 1.05 19.80 -7.33
C GLN A 86 0.48 19.37 -5.97
N LYS A 87 -0.75 19.79 -5.62
CA LYS A 87 -1.41 19.36 -4.38
C LYS A 87 -1.76 17.86 -4.38
N HIS A 88 -2.19 17.33 -5.53
CA HIS A 88 -2.48 15.91 -5.68
C HIS A 88 -1.19 15.08 -5.61
N VAL A 89 -0.15 15.51 -6.32
CA VAL A 89 1.18 14.87 -6.28
C VAL A 89 1.71 14.79 -4.85
N GLN A 90 1.68 15.91 -4.10
CA GLN A 90 2.12 15.93 -2.70
C GLN A 90 1.28 15.00 -1.82
N GLY A 91 -0.05 15.05 -1.94
CA GLY A 91 -0.94 14.22 -1.13
C GLY A 91 -0.78 12.71 -1.39
N LEU A 92 -0.57 12.31 -2.65
CA LEU A 92 -0.34 10.92 -3.02
C LEU A 92 1.05 10.43 -2.56
N ARG A 93 2.07 11.28 -2.70
CA ARG A 93 3.42 11.00 -2.19
C ARG A 93 3.42 10.80 -0.68
N GLU A 94 2.73 11.67 0.06
CA GLU A 94 2.60 11.53 1.51
C GLU A 94 1.81 10.28 1.89
N ALA A 95 0.75 9.92 1.15
CA ALA A 95 0.02 8.68 1.37
C ALA A 95 0.92 7.45 1.21
N PHE A 96 1.74 7.43 0.15
CA PHE A 96 2.73 6.39 -0.06
C PHE A 96 3.67 6.25 1.15
N ILE A 97 4.30 7.34 1.57
CA ILE A 97 5.25 7.31 2.70
C ILE A 97 4.57 6.87 4.00
N ARG A 98 3.33 7.31 4.25
CA ARG A 98 2.57 6.93 5.45
C ARG A 98 2.26 5.44 5.49
N HIS A 99 1.80 4.84 4.39
CA HIS A 99 1.34 3.45 4.35
C HIS A 99 2.49 2.46 4.10
N MET A 100 3.51 2.86 3.35
CA MET A 100 4.68 2.03 3.06
C MET A 100 5.81 2.20 4.09
N GLY A 101 5.77 3.27 4.89
CA GLY A 101 6.74 3.57 5.94
C GLY A 101 8.03 4.24 5.47
N HIS A 102 8.31 4.25 4.17
CA HIS A 102 9.50 4.84 3.55
C HIS A 102 9.16 5.52 2.22
N ASP A 103 10.04 6.42 1.78
CA ASP A 103 9.94 7.09 0.48
C ASP A 103 10.50 6.25 -0.68
N ILE A 104 11.18 5.14 -0.37
CA ILE A 104 11.64 4.13 -1.31
C ILE A 104 11.36 2.75 -0.71
N VAL A 105 10.74 1.88 -1.50
CA VAL A 105 10.48 0.47 -1.13
C VAL A 105 10.85 -0.45 -2.26
N ASP A 106 11.01 -1.74 -1.97
CA ASP A 106 11.12 -2.74 -3.03
C ASP A 106 9.73 -3.00 -3.66
N ALA A 107 9.68 -3.11 -4.99
CA ALA A 107 8.44 -3.31 -5.73
C ALA A 107 7.70 -4.61 -5.37
N SER A 108 8.41 -5.60 -4.81
CA SER A 108 7.77 -6.83 -4.29
C SER A 108 6.80 -6.55 -3.12
N LEU A 109 6.95 -5.40 -2.44
CA LEU A 109 6.04 -4.95 -1.38
C LEU A 109 4.80 -4.23 -1.93
N LEU A 110 4.81 -3.83 -3.21
CA LEU A 110 3.71 -3.14 -3.89
C LEU A 110 2.81 -4.15 -4.62
N LYS A 111 2.39 -5.20 -3.90
CA LYS A 111 1.54 -6.28 -4.41
C LYS A 111 0.38 -6.52 -3.45
N TRP A 112 -0.77 -6.88 -4.02
CA TRP A 112 -1.95 -7.23 -3.24
C TRP A 112 -1.64 -8.41 -2.33
N ALA A 113 -1.84 -8.24 -1.03
CA ALA A 113 -1.91 -9.39 -0.14
C ALA A 113 -3.25 -10.08 -0.39
N LEU A 114 -3.19 -11.32 -0.87
CA LEU A 114 -4.34 -12.21 -0.93
C LEU A 114 -4.62 -12.65 0.50
N ASP A 115 -5.82 -12.35 0.98
CA ASP A 115 -6.40 -12.84 2.23
C ASP A 115 -6.74 -14.34 2.16
#